data_AF-A0A1E2S260-F1
#
_entry.id   AF-A0A1E2S260-F1
#
_cell.length_a   1.000
_cell.length_b   1.000
_cell.length_c   1.000
_cell.angle_alpha   90.00
_cell.angle_beta   90.00
_cell.angle_gamma   90.00
#
_symmetry.space_group_name_H-M   'P 1'
#
loop_
_entity.id
_entity.type
_entity.pdbx_description
1 polymer ?
#
loop_
_entity_poly.entity_id
_entity_poly.type
_entity_poly.pdbx_seq_one_letter_code
_entity_poly.pdbx_strand_id
1 'polypeptide(L)'
;MVFAPDREAGEAYFPSRYGRQRLERLWCGVRAAVEVQWDRKVLWLPVFFACGILLYFSLKSEPGLLPSVSLAAAAMALIAIFRRNVLLLTVFAAAGSASLGFAFAKIHTELARAPVIAEETDFARVSGWVEEVERQHGQRDRILLRLFAMEKRAPEETPYRVRISIGKTAAKPIRTGDAIALWATLMPPPEPAEPGGFDFGRKAWFAGLGAVGYATSRIDVVQNAPSPPLSIRV
;
A
#
# COMPACT_ATOMS: atom_id res chain seq x y z
N MET A 1 27.29 -72.99 22.80
CA MET A 1 27.19 -72.67 21.35
C MET A 1 25.84 -73.19 20.90
N VAL A 2 24.86 -72.43 20.46
CA VAL A 2 24.79 -71.04 19.97
C VAL A 2 23.38 -70.51 20.28
N PHE A 3 23.31 -69.29 20.82
CA PHE A 3 22.10 -68.46 20.90
C PHE A 3 21.75 -67.95 19.50
N ALA A 4 20.49 -68.04 19.09
CA ALA A 4 19.92 -67.25 18.01
C ALA A 4 18.44 -66.96 18.29
N PRO A 5 18.03 -65.69 18.50
CA PRO A 5 16.63 -65.30 18.53
C PRO A 5 16.23 -64.79 17.14
N ASP A 6 15.31 -65.47 16.46
CA ASP A 6 14.83 -65.02 15.15
C ASP A 6 13.58 -64.15 15.31
N ARG A 7 13.86 -62.85 15.27
CA ARG A 7 13.16 -61.73 14.62
C ARG A 7 11.63 -61.75 14.56
N GLU A 8 11.09 -60.76 15.26
CA GLU A 8 9.77 -60.16 15.15
C GLU A 8 9.26 -60.09 13.70
N ALA A 9 8.06 -60.63 13.50
CA ALA A 9 7.29 -60.48 12.28
C ALA A 9 6.95 -58.99 12.08
N GLY A 10 7.46 -58.41 10.99
CA GLY A 10 7.15 -57.05 10.59
C GLY A 10 5.66 -56.88 10.31
N GLU A 11 4.98 -56.10 11.16
CA GLU A 11 3.69 -55.52 10.84
C GLU A 11 3.82 -54.66 9.57
N ALA A 12 3.20 -55.12 8.49
CA ALA A 12 3.05 -54.35 7.28
C ALA A 12 2.20 -53.09 7.58
N TYR A 13 2.84 -51.93 7.56
CA TYR A 13 2.18 -50.62 7.63
C TYR A 13 1.34 -50.41 6.36
N PHE A 14 0.08 -50.82 6.38
CA PHE A 14 -0.88 -50.53 5.30
C PHE A 14 -1.27 -49.04 5.36
N PRO A 15 -0.96 -48.20 4.34
CA PRO A 15 -1.41 -46.82 4.36
C PRO A 15 -2.93 -46.78 4.18
N SER A 16 -3.59 -46.07 5.11
CA SER A 16 -5.04 -46.02 5.27
C SER A 16 -5.80 -45.72 3.97
N ARG A 17 -6.74 -46.61 3.60
CA ARG A 17 -7.77 -46.36 2.57
C ARG A 17 -8.64 -45.12 2.90
N TYR A 18 -8.64 -44.70 4.16
CA TYR A 18 -9.40 -43.58 4.71
C TYR A 18 -8.94 -42.20 4.21
N GLY A 19 -7.63 -41.99 4.04
CA GLY A 19 -7.08 -40.73 3.52
C GLY A 19 -7.44 -40.50 2.05
N ARG A 20 -7.42 -41.58 1.25
CA ARG A 20 -7.74 -41.53 -0.18
C ARG A 20 -9.21 -41.23 -0.43
N GLN A 21 -10.13 -41.82 0.34
CA GLN A 21 -11.57 -41.51 0.26
C GLN A 21 -11.91 -40.09 0.70
N ARG A 22 -11.20 -39.53 1.71
CA ARG A 22 -11.39 -38.14 2.13
C ARG A 22 -10.91 -37.16 1.07
N LEU A 23 -9.75 -37.43 0.44
CA LEU A 23 -9.24 -36.66 -0.70
C LEU A 23 -10.18 -36.72 -1.90
N GLU A 24 -10.72 -37.89 -2.23
CA GLU A 24 -11.68 -38.05 -3.33
C GLU A 24 -12.99 -37.31 -3.06
N ARG A 25 -13.51 -37.36 -1.82
CA ARG A 25 -14.72 -36.61 -1.44
C ARG A 25 -14.50 -35.09 -1.46
N LEU A 26 -13.34 -34.62 -0.99
CA LEU A 26 -12.97 -33.21 -1.10
C LEU A 26 -12.82 -32.79 -2.56
N TRP A 27 -12.21 -33.63 -3.39
CA TRP A 27 -12.03 -33.39 -4.83
C TRP A 27 -13.37 -33.35 -5.59
N CYS A 28 -14.29 -34.27 -5.28
CA CYS A 28 -15.66 -34.23 -5.81
C CYS A 28 -16.43 -33.01 -5.34
N GLY A 29 -16.28 -32.62 -4.06
CA GLY A 29 -16.89 -31.39 -3.53
C GLY A 29 -16.37 -30.13 -4.20
N VAL A 30 -15.05 -30.05 -4.46
CA VAL A 30 -14.42 -28.96 -5.21
C VAL A 30 -14.91 -28.93 -6.65
N ARG A 31 -15.01 -30.08 -7.34
CA ARG A 31 -15.55 -30.15 -8.70
C ARG A 31 -17.00 -29.70 -8.78
N ALA A 32 -17.86 -30.19 -7.89
CA ALA A 32 -19.26 -29.78 -7.83
C ALA A 32 -19.42 -28.28 -7.52
N ALA A 33 -18.59 -27.74 -6.62
CA ALA A 33 -18.56 -26.30 -6.35
C ALA A 33 -18.07 -25.49 -7.55
N VAL A 34 -17.07 -25.97 -8.30
CA VAL A 34 -16.56 -25.32 -9.52
C VAL A 34 -17.60 -25.34 -10.64
N GLU A 35 -18.34 -26.43 -10.81
CA GLU A 35 -19.41 -26.55 -11.80
C GLU A 35 -20.56 -25.57 -11.52
N VAL A 36 -20.98 -25.42 -10.26
CA VAL A 36 -21.99 -24.42 -9.84
C VAL A 36 -21.53 -22.98 -10.07
N GLN A 37 -20.21 -22.72 -10.01
CA GLN A 37 -19.63 -21.39 -10.21
C GLN A 37 -19.34 -21.06 -11.69
N TRP A 38 -19.50 -22.02 -12.60
CA TRP A 38 -19.19 -21.83 -14.03
C TRP A 38 -20.12 -20.83 -14.72
N ASP A 39 -21.37 -20.69 -14.25
CA ASP A 39 -22.28 -19.63 -14.70
C ASP A 39 -21.94 -18.26 -14.08
N ARG A 40 -21.10 -18.24 -13.04
CA ARG A 40 -20.70 -17.05 -12.27
C ARG A 40 -19.24 -16.65 -12.49
N LYS A 41 -18.60 -17.10 -13.58
CA LYS A 41 -17.19 -16.80 -13.92
C LYS A 41 -16.84 -15.31 -13.82
N VAL A 42 -17.78 -14.43 -14.14
CA VAL A 42 -17.61 -12.98 -14.04
C VAL A 42 -17.29 -12.53 -12.61
N LEU A 43 -17.84 -13.20 -11.59
CA LEU A 43 -17.59 -12.90 -10.17
C LEU A 43 -16.17 -13.25 -9.72
N TRP A 44 -15.42 -14.03 -10.51
CA TRP A 44 -14.02 -14.34 -10.24
C TRP A 44 -13.06 -13.28 -10.79
N LEU A 45 -13.52 -12.38 -11.67
CA LEU A 45 -12.66 -11.31 -12.21
C LEU A 45 -12.09 -10.41 -11.10
N PRO A 46 -12.88 -9.92 -10.12
CA PRO A 46 -12.35 -9.14 -8.99
C PRO A 46 -11.34 -9.92 -8.14
N VAL A 47 -11.51 -11.24 -8.01
CA VAL A 47 -10.57 -12.10 -7.27
C VAL A 47 -9.22 -12.15 -7.98
N PHE A 48 -9.21 -12.40 -9.30
CA PHE A 48 -7.98 -12.38 -10.08
C PHE A 48 -7.33 -11.00 -10.11
N PHE A 49 -8.13 -9.94 -10.18
CA PHE A 49 -7.64 -8.56 -10.08
C PHE A 49 -6.93 -8.31 -8.74
N ALA A 50 -7.56 -8.71 -7.62
CA ALA A 50 -6.96 -8.63 -6.30
C ALA A 50 -5.67 -9.46 -6.20
N CYS A 51 -5.64 -10.67 -6.78
CA CYS A 51 -4.42 -11.47 -6.87
C CYS A 51 -3.29 -10.73 -7.62
N GLY A 52 -3.62 -10.01 -8.69
CA GLY A 52 -2.67 -9.15 -9.42
C GLY A 52 -2.07 -8.04 -8.55
N ILE A 53 -2.90 -7.37 -7.75
CA ILE A 53 -2.47 -6.35 -6.78
C ILE A 53 -1.56 -6.98 -5.71
N LEU A 54 -1.96 -8.12 -5.14
CA LEU A 54 -1.17 -8.83 -4.13
C LEU A 54 0.18 -9.28 -4.68
N LEU A 55 0.21 -9.76 -5.92
CA LEU A 55 1.44 -10.13 -6.60
C LEU A 55 2.37 -8.92 -6.71
N TYR A 56 1.86 -7.77 -7.16
CA TYR A 56 2.64 -6.53 -7.25
C TYR A 56 3.33 -6.17 -5.91
N PHE A 57 2.58 -6.16 -4.81
CA PHE A 57 3.14 -5.83 -3.48
C PHE A 57 3.99 -6.95 -2.85
N SER A 58 3.97 -8.15 -3.41
CA SER A 58 4.82 -9.27 -2.98
C SER A 58 6.20 -9.27 -3.65
N LEU A 59 6.38 -8.48 -4.71
CA LEU A 59 7.68 -8.33 -5.37
C LEU A 59 8.65 -7.56 -4.45
N LYS A 60 9.90 -8.01 -4.40
CA LYS A 60 10.98 -7.35 -3.64
C LYS A 60 11.53 -6.09 -4.32
N SER A 61 11.37 -5.99 -5.63
CA SER A 61 11.85 -4.88 -6.45
C SER A 61 10.71 -4.34 -7.30
N GLU A 62 10.71 -3.02 -7.49
CA GLU A 62 9.67 -2.39 -8.28
C GLU A 62 9.82 -2.71 -9.78
N PRO A 63 8.79 -3.29 -10.41
CA PRO A 63 8.79 -3.46 -11.85
C PRO A 63 8.64 -2.08 -12.51
N GLY A 64 9.26 -1.92 -13.69
CA GLY A 64 9.07 -0.71 -14.49
C GLY A 64 7.60 -0.51 -14.89
N LEU A 65 7.21 0.75 -15.11
CA LEU A 65 5.85 1.07 -15.57
C LEU A 65 5.54 0.44 -16.93
N LEU A 66 6.48 0.55 -17.88
CA LEU A 66 6.35 0.00 -19.23
C LEU A 66 6.06 -1.51 -19.26
N PRO A 67 6.86 -2.39 -18.63
CA PRO A 67 6.56 -3.83 -18.65
C PRO A 67 5.23 -4.16 -17.96
N SER A 68 4.88 -3.44 -16.89
CA SER A 68 3.62 -3.64 -16.16
C SER A 68 2.39 -3.34 -17.03
N VAL A 69 2.40 -2.20 -17.73
CA VAL A 69 1.31 -1.80 -18.63
C VAL A 69 1.29 -2.64 -19.91
N SER A 70 2.47 -3.02 -20.42
CA SER A 70 2.60 -3.84 -21.63
C SER A 70 2.04 -5.25 -21.41
N LEU A 71 2.24 -5.82 -20.21
CA LEU A 71 1.66 -7.11 -19.84
C LEU A 71 0.13 -7.05 -19.81
N ALA A 72 -0.46 -5.98 -19.25
CA ALA A 72 -1.90 -5.77 -19.27
C ALA A 72 -2.44 -5.60 -20.71
N ALA A 73 -1.76 -4.79 -21.53
CA ALA A 73 -2.13 -4.58 -22.93
C ALA A 73 -2.07 -5.88 -23.76
N ALA A 74 -1.01 -6.68 -23.58
CA ALA A 74 -0.87 -7.97 -24.24
C ALA A 74 -1.98 -8.94 -23.85
N ALA A 75 -2.34 -9.00 -22.56
CA ALA A 75 -3.46 -9.83 -22.10
C ALA A 75 -4.80 -9.40 -22.72
N MET A 76 -5.06 -8.10 -22.82
CA MET A 76 -6.25 -7.57 -23.48
C MET A 76 -6.28 -7.89 -24.99
N ALA A 77 -5.12 -7.84 -25.66
CA ALA A 77 -5.02 -8.23 -27.07
C ALA A 77 -5.34 -9.73 -27.27
N LEU A 78 -4.83 -10.60 -26.39
CA LEU A 78 -5.13 -12.04 -26.44
C LEU A 78 -6.63 -12.32 -26.22
N ILE A 79 -7.28 -11.60 -25.31
CA ILE A 79 -8.75 -11.67 -25.14
C ILE A 79 -9.47 -11.32 -26.45
N ALA A 80 -9.05 -10.24 -27.13
CA ALA A 80 -9.69 -9.79 -28.38
C ALA A 80 -9.48 -10.78 -29.55
N ILE A 81 -8.31 -11.42 -29.62
CA ILE A 81 -7.97 -12.44 -30.63
C ILE A 81 -8.75 -13.73 -30.39
N PHE A 82 -8.79 -14.22 -29.15
CA PHE A 82 -9.35 -15.53 -28.81
C PHE A 82 -10.81 -15.50 -28.33
N ARG A 83 -11.52 -14.37 -28.47
CA ARG A 83 -12.92 -14.18 -28.05
C ARG A 83 -13.93 -15.21 -28.55
N ARG A 84 -13.62 -15.94 -29.63
CA ARG A 84 -14.49 -16.99 -30.19
C ARG A 84 -14.31 -18.35 -29.51
N ASN A 85 -13.21 -18.57 -28.79
CA ASN A 85 -12.95 -19.80 -28.07
C ASN A 85 -13.23 -19.58 -26.58
N VAL A 86 -14.34 -20.14 -26.08
CA VAL A 86 -14.84 -19.92 -24.71
C VAL A 86 -13.82 -20.35 -23.65
N LEU A 87 -13.09 -21.43 -23.89
CA LEU A 87 -12.07 -21.91 -22.96
C LEU A 87 -10.90 -20.93 -22.86
N LEU A 88 -10.33 -20.55 -24.01
CA LEU A 88 -9.22 -19.59 -24.07
C LEU A 88 -9.63 -18.22 -23.56
N LEU A 89 -10.85 -17.77 -23.90
CA LEU A 89 -11.41 -16.51 -23.37
C LEU A 89 -11.47 -16.53 -21.84
N THR A 90 -11.91 -17.62 -21.23
CA THR A 90 -11.98 -17.73 -19.76
C THR A 90 -10.58 -17.64 -19.13
N VAL A 91 -9.60 -18.34 -19.70
CA VAL A 91 -8.21 -18.32 -19.22
C VAL A 91 -7.59 -16.92 -19.38
N PHE A 92 -7.72 -16.32 -20.57
CA PHE A 92 -7.17 -14.98 -20.82
C PHE A 92 -7.92 -13.89 -20.07
N ALA A 93 -9.21 -14.03 -19.79
CA ALA A 93 -9.95 -13.10 -18.93
C ALA A 93 -9.45 -13.15 -17.48
N ALA A 94 -9.18 -14.35 -16.94
CA ALA A 94 -8.58 -14.48 -15.61
C ALA A 94 -7.17 -13.88 -15.56
N ALA A 95 -6.30 -14.25 -16.51
CA ALA A 95 -4.95 -13.70 -16.61
C ALA A 95 -4.95 -12.19 -16.85
N GLY A 96 -5.82 -11.69 -17.74
CA GLY A 96 -5.97 -10.27 -18.03
C GLY A 96 -6.46 -9.47 -16.84
N SER A 97 -7.41 -10.02 -16.06
CA SER A 97 -7.84 -9.40 -14.81
C SER A 97 -6.70 -9.26 -13.80
N ALA A 98 -5.87 -10.31 -13.64
CA ALA A 98 -4.67 -10.24 -12.80
C ALA A 98 -3.64 -9.23 -13.31
N SER A 99 -3.36 -9.22 -14.61
CA SER A 99 -2.44 -8.23 -15.20
C SER A 99 -2.95 -6.80 -15.06
N LEU A 100 -4.27 -6.57 -15.17
CA LEU A 100 -4.88 -5.27 -14.93
C LEU A 100 -4.76 -4.84 -13.47
N GLY A 101 -4.98 -5.76 -12.52
CA GLY A 101 -4.78 -5.48 -11.09
C GLY A 101 -3.34 -5.10 -10.77
N PHE A 102 -2.39 -5.82 -11.36
CA PHE A 102 -0.96 -5.52 -11.24
C PHE A 102 -0.60 -4.14 -11.82
N ALA A 103 -1.05 -3.84 -13.05
CA ALA A 103 -0.82 -2.55 -13.69
C ALA A 103 -1.48 -1.40 -12.90
N PHE A 104 -2.69 -1.62 -12.38
CA PHE A 104 -3.38 -0.67 -11.53
C PHE A 104 -2.58 -0.37 -10.26
N ALA A 105 -2.07 -1.40 -9.58
CA ALA A 105 -1.24 -1.21 -8.40
C ALA A 105 0.04 -0.42 -8.70
N LYS A 106 0.70 -0.68 -9.85
CA LYS A 106 1.87 0.09 -10.29
C LYS A 106 1.52 1.54 -10.57
N ILE A 107 0.46 1.80 -11.35
CA ILE A 107 0.01 3.16 -11.67
C ILE A 107 -0.35 3.91 -10.38
N HIS A 108 -1.09 3.28 -9.46
CA HIS A 108 -1.45 3.88 -8.19
C HIS A 108 -0.22 4.21 -7.33
N THR A 109 0.80 3.35 -7.34
CA THR A 109 2.07 3.59 -6.64
C THR A 109 2.82 4.79 -7.21
N GLU A 110 2.87 4.92 -8.55
CA GLU A 110 3.48 6.06 -9.24
C GLU A 110 2.69 7.36 -9.02
N LEU A 111 1.36 7.30 -9.02
CA LEU A 111 0.52 8.48 -8.76
C LEU A 111 0.62 8.97 -7.31
N ALA A 112 0.92 8.07 -6.37
CA ALA A 112 1.18 8.43 -4.97
C ALA A 112 2.55 9.07 -4.75
N ARG A 113 3.44 9.06 -5.76
CA ARG A 113 4.78 9.64 -5.67
C ARG A 113 4.69 11.13 -5.39
N ALA A 114 5.09 11.51 -4.18
CA ALA A 114 5.25 12.89 -3.77
C ALA A 114 6.73 13.18 -3.48
N PRO A 115 7.19 14.44 -3.56
CA PRO A 115 8.52 14.81 -3.09
C PRO A 115 8.69 14.43 -1.61
N VAL A 116 9.71 13.62 -1.32
CA VAL A 116 10.08 13.21 0.05
C VAL A 116 11.43 13.85 0.39
N ILE A 117 11.59 14.31 1.62
CA ILE A 117 12.88 14.82 2.09
C ILE A 117 13.86 13.62 2.19
N ALA A 118 15.05 13.75 1.61
CA ALA A 118 16.05 12.68 1.60
C ALA A 118 16.80 12.56 2.95
N GLU A 119 17.07 13.69 3.61
CA GLU A 119 17.89 13.77 4.81
C GLU A 119 17.27 14.70 5.84
N GLU A 120 17.61 14.50 7.11
CA GLU A 120 17.15 15.38 8.17
C GLU A 120 17.50 16.85 7.86
N THR A 121 16.48 17.69 7.84
CA THR A 121 16.59 19.12 7.59
C THR A 121 16.29 19.85 8.88
N ASP A 122 17.35 20.30 9.54
CA ASP A 122 17.26 21.08 10.76
C ASP A 122 16.82 22.52 10.50
N PHE A 123 15.99 23.04 11.41
CA PHE A 123 15.54 24.43 11.40
C PHE A 123 15.06 24.91 10.02
N ALA A 124 14.18 24.13 9.38
CA ALA A 124 13.51 24.55 8.15
C ALA A 124 12.31 25.43 8.45
N ARG A 125 12.23 26.62 7.82
CA ARG A 125 11.00 27.40 7.83
C ARG A 125 10.01 26.81 6.83
N VAL A 126 8.86 26.39 7.33
CA VAL A 126 7.77 25.83 6.53
C VAL A 126 6.51 26.67 6.65
N SER A 127 5.80 26.81 5.54
CA SER A 127 4.50 27.49 5.48
C SER A 127 3.50 26.64 4.72
N GLY A 128 2.30 26.49 5.30
CA GLY A 128 1.28 25.61 4.76
C GLY A 128 -0.11 25.83 5.34
N TRP A 129 -1.08 25.11 4.79
CA TRP A 129 -2.44 25.05 5.30
C TRP A 129 -2.60 23.82 6.20
N VAL A 130 -3.24 24.02 7.34
CA VAL A 130 -3.55 22.93 8.28
C VAL A 130 -4.69 22.10 7.70
N GLU A 131 -4.40 20.85 7.34
CA GLU A 131 -5.42 19.88 6.89
C GLU A 131 -6.09 19.20 8.06
N GLU A 132 -5.30 18.82 9.07
CA GLU A 132 -5.77 18.01 10.19
C GLU A 132 -5.03 18.42 11.47
N VAL A 133 -5.76 18.43 12.58
CA VAL A 133 -5.21 18.64 13.92
C VAL A 133 -5.62 17.46 14.79
N GLU A 134 -4.66 16.58 15.07
CA GLU A 134 -4.82 15.45 15.98
C GLU A 134 -4.36 15.89 17.38
N ARG A 135 -5.32 16.14 18.27
CA ARG A 135 -5.03 16.51 19.67
C ARG A 135 -4.80 15.27 20.51
N GLN A 136 -3.66 15.21 21.20
CA GLN A 136 -3.30 14.05 22.01
C GLN A 136 -3.27 14.40 23.50
N HIS A 137 -4.04 13.66 24.30
CA HIS A 137 -4.07 13.84 25.76
C HIS A 137 -2.72 13.45 26.36
N GLY A 138 -2.04 14.41 27.02
CA GLY A 138 -0.76 14.18 27.68
C GLY A 138 0.46 14.04 26.75
N GLN A 139 0.29 14.14 25.43
CA GLN A 139 1.38 14.14 24.45
C GLN A 139 1.42 15.45 23.64
N ARG A 140 2.34 15.53 22.68
CA ARG A 140 2.40 16.65 21.73
C ARG A 140 1.27 16.50 20.71
N ASP A 141 0.57 17.59 20.41
CA ASP A 141 -0.43 17.60 19.35
C ASP A 141 0.27 17.37 18.00
N ARG A 142 -0.43 16.78 17.04
CA ARG A 142 0.10 16.53 15.70
C ARG A 142 -0.74 17.26 14.69
N ILE A 143 -0.07 17.96 13.78
CA ILE A 143 -0.73 18.65 12.68
C ILE A 143 -0.28 18.07 11.35
N LEU A 144 -1.23 17.89 10.44
CA LEU A 144 -0.95 17.61 9.05
C LEU A 144 -0.97 18.94 8.29
N LEU A 145 0.18 19.32 7.76
CA LEU A 145 0.38 20.58 7.05
C LEU A 145 0.56 20.29 5.57
N ARG A 146 -0.28 20.89 4.73
CA ARG A 146 -0.05 20.95 3.29
C ARG A 146 0.83 22.14 2.97
N LEU A 147 2.05 21.91 2.52
CA LEU A 147 3.00 22.99 2.27
C LEU A 147 2.64 23.75 0.99
N PHE A 148 2.83 25.06 1.04
CA PHE A 148 2.93 25.90 -0.16
C PHE A 148 4.30 26.57 -0.28
N ALA A 149 5.09 26.60 0.79
CA ALA A 149 6.46 27.09 0.77
C ALA A 149 7.33 26.40 1.83
N MET A 150 8.58 26.15 1.47
CA MET A 150 9.65 25.69 2.36
C MET A 150 10.94 26.43 2.03
N GLU A 151 11.68 26.85 3.04
CA GLU A 151 12.94 27.58 2.83
C GLU A 151 13.96 26.73 2.07
N LYS A 152 14.71 27.36 1.16
CA LYS A 152 15.83 26.76 0.40
C LYS A 152 15.45 25.52 -0.43
N ARG A 153 14.18 25.35 -0.79
CA ARG A 153 13.73 24.33 -1.74
C ARG A 153 12.87 24.93 -2.84
N ALA A 154 13.05 24.41 -4.05
CA ALA A 154 12.18 24.74 -5.15
C ALA A 154 10.75 24.17 -4.90
N PRO A 155 9.69 24.78 -5.47
CA PRO A 155 8.33 24.27 -5.32
C PRO A 155 8.17 22.80 -5.72
N GLU A 156 8.94 22.32 -6.70
CA GLU A 156 8.92 20.95 -7.20
C GLU A 156 9.55 19.93 -6.23
N GLU A 157 10.46 20.39 -5.37
CA GLU A 157 11.17 19.58 -4.37
C GLU A 157 10.57 19.71 -2.96
N THR A 158 9.56 20.57 -2.82
CA THR A 158 8.88 20.81 -1.57
C THR A 158 7.90 19.68 -1.30
N PRO A 159 7.96 19.04 -0.11
CA PRO A 159 7.02 17.99 0.25
C PRO A 159 5.58 18.47 0.17
N TYR A 160 4.69 17.67 -0.40
CA TYR A 160 3.28 18.06 -0.53
C TYR A 160 2.59 18.16 0.85
N ARG A 161 2.83 17.17 1.71
CA ARG A 161 2.33 17.12 3.08
C ARG A 161 3.45 16.82 4.06
N VAL A 162 3.37 17.44 5.22
CA VAL A 162 4.28 17.20 6.35
C VAL A 162 3.49 17.04 7.63
N ARG A 163 3.87 16.08 8.46
CA ARG A 163 3.28 15.86 9.77
C ARG A 163 4.21 16.38 10.83
N ILE A 164 3.76 17.39 11.58
CA ILE A 164 4.59 18.08 12.57
C ILE A 164 3.97 17.87 13.95
N SER A 165 4.79 17.39 14.89
CA SER A 165 4.44 17.36 16.30
C SER A 165 4.69 18.74 16.89
N ILE A 166 3.65 19.34 17.48
CA ILE A 166 3.69 20.67 18.07
C ILE A 166 3.55 20.54 19.59
N GLY A 167 4.40 21.28 20.32
CA GLY A 167 4.23 21.43 21.77
C GLY A 167 3.00 22.30 22.08
N LYS A 168 2.71 22.48 23.37
CA LYS A 168 1.62 23.36 23.87
C LYS A 168 1.84 24.87 23.61
N THR A 169 2.71 25.23 22.67
CA THR A 169 3.26 26.57 22.48
C THR A 169 2.52 27.40 21.43
N ALA A 170 1.37 26.92 20.92
CA ALA A 170 0.53 27.72 20.03
C ALA A 170 -0.14 28.84 20.85
N ALA A 171 0.16 30.10 20.52
CA ALA A 171 -0.45 31.26 21.18
C ALA A 171 -1.96 31.36 20.94
N LYS A 172 -2.47 30.71 19.89
CA LYS A 172 -3.87 30.66 19.49
C LYS A 172 -4.24 29.21 19.13
N PRO A 173 -5.46 28.74 19.43
CA PRO A 173 -5.90 27.42 19.01
C PRO A 173 -5.90 27.30 17.48
N ILE A 174 -5.07 26.41 16.96
CA ILE A 174 -4.97 26.10 15.53
C ILE A 174 -6.18 25.28 15.10
N ARG A 175 -6.72 25.62 13.93
CA ARG A 175 -7.85 24.95 13.30
C ARG A 175 -7.49 24.48 11.91
N THR A 176 -8.17 23.44 11.44
CA THR A 176 -8.16 23.07 10.02
C THR A 176 -8.56 24.29 9.18
N GLY A 177 -7.85 24.51 8.08
CA GLY A 177 -8.03 25.67 7.20
C GLY A 177 -7.10 26.83 7.51
N ASP A 178 -6.51 26.91 8.70
CA ASP A 178 -5.57 27.98 9.04
C ASP A 178 -4.31 27.87 8.18
N ALA A 179 -3.84 29.02 7.68
CA ALA A 179 -2.51 29.12 7.08
C ALA A 179 -1.51 29.50 8.17
N ILE A 180 -0.49 28.66 8.34
CA ILE A 180 0.52 28.84 9.38
C ILE A 180 1.94 28.77 8.82
N ALA A 181 2.87 29.41 9.53
CA ALA A 181 4.29 29.32 9.31
C ALA A 181 5.00 28.99 10.63
N LEU A 182 6.00 28.13 10.57
CA LEU A 182 6.80 27.75 11.73
C LEU A 182 8.17 27.21 11.31
N TRP A 183 9.13 27.27 12.22
CA TRP A 183 10.39 26.53 12.12
C TRP A 183 10.22 25.13 12.68
N ALA A 184 10.70 24.13 11.94
CA ALA A 184 10.65 22.71 12.31
C ALA A 184 11.96 22.01 11.97
N THR A 185 12.26 20.93 12.68
CA THR A 185 13.19 19.91 12.19
C THR A 185 12.35 18.84 11.48
N LEU A 186 12.73 18.52 10.24
CA LEU A 186 12.02 17.58 9.38
C LEU A 186 12.92 16.41 9.01
N MET A 187 12.34 15.22 9.01
CA MET A 187 13.03 13.97 8.68
C MET A 187 12.22 13.20 7.63
N PRO A 188 12.87 12.31 6.85
CA PRO A 188 12.15 11.32 6.05
C PRO A 188 11.18 10.51 6.92
N PRO A 189 10.02 10.09 6.40
CA PRO A 189 9.16 9.12 7.07
C PRO A 189 9.96 7.86 7.45
N PRO A 190 9.91 7.40 8.71
CA PRO A 190 10.70 6.26 9.16
C PRO A 190 10.29 4.96 8.47
N GLU A 191 11.30 4.12 8.24
CA GLU A 191 11.14 2.75 7.80
C GLU A 191 10.54 1.85 8.91
N PRO A 192 10.05 0.63 8.57
CA PRO A 192 9.59 -0.32 9.57
C PRO A 192 10.64 -0.59 10.65
N ALA A 193 10.24 -0.52 11.92
CA ALA A 193 11.14 -0.73 13.05
C ALA A 193 11.61 -2.20 13.17
N GLU A 194 10.85 -3.15 12.63
CA GLU A 194 11.16 -4.57 12.65
C GLU A 194 10.67 -5.28 11.37
N PRO A 195 11.33 -6.38 10.96
CA PRO A 195 10.90 -7.16 9.80
C PRO A 195 9.48 -7.71 9.95
N GLY A 196 8.61 -7.40 9.00
CA GLY A 196 7.19 -7.83 9.03
C GLY A 196 6.30 -7.02 9.97
N GLY A 197 6.86 -6.04 10.69
CA GLY A 197 6.11 -5.10 11.51
C GLY A 197 5.36 -4.06 10.70
N PHE A 198 4.73 -3.12 11.40
CA PHE A 198 3.99 -2.04 10.76
C PHE A 198 4.92 -1.12 9.95
N ASP A 199 4.59 -0.94 8.67
CA ASP A 199 5.34 -0.11 7.73
C ASP A 199 4.76 1.32 7.67
N PHE A 200 5.32 2.21 8.49
CA PHE A 200 4.91 3.62 8.50
C PHE A 200 5.28 4.33 7.19
N GLY A 201 6.47 4.06 6.64
CA GLY A 201 6.95 4.64 5.39
C GLY A 201 5.99 4.38 4.22
N ARG A 202 5.51 3.14 4.08
CA ARG A 202 4.49 2.80 3.06
C ARG A 202 3.18 3.54 3.27
N LYS A 203 2.69 3.62 4.51
CA LYS A 203 1.47 4.40 4.82
C LYS A 203 1.68 5.89 4.50
N ALA A 204 2.86 6.43 4.80
CA ALA A 204 3.23 7.81 4.50
C ALA A 204 3.27 8.08 2.99
N TRP A 205 3.87 7.17 2.21
CA TRP A 205 3.91 7.24 0.74
C TRP A 205 2.52 7.38 0.14
N PHE A 206 1.60 6.45 0.46
CA PHE A 206 0.23 6.49 -0.06
C PHE A 206 -0.61 7.65 0.49
N ALA A 207 -0.20 8.27 1.60
CA ALA A 207 -0.81 9.50 2.11
C ALA A 207 -0.25 10.77 1.45
N GLY A 208 0.79 10.66 0.60
CA GLY A 208 1.53 11.79 0.04
C GLY A 208 2.32 12.57 1.10
N LEU A 209 2.67 11.92 2.21
CA LEU A 209 3.41 12.49 3.33
C LEU A 209 4.91 12.44 3.02
N GLY A 210 5.50 13.59 2.70
CA GLY A 210 6.90 13.69 2.29
C GLY A 210 7.88 13.98 3.43
N ALA A 211 7.39 14.31 4.63
CA ALA A 211 8.21 14.41 5.82
C ALA A 211 7.42 14.29 7.12
N VAL A 212 8.12 13.91 8.18
CA VAL A 212 7.65 13.98 9.57
C VAL A 212 8.61 14.81 10.40
N GLY A 213 8.14 15.42 11.49
CA GLY A 213 9.02 16.23 12.30
C GLY A 213 8.38 16.83 13.53
N TYR A 214 9.04 17.83 14.09
CA TYR A 214 8.55 18.58 15.24
C TYR A 214 8.87 20.07 15.10
N ALA A 215 8.00 20.90 15.66
CA ALA A 215 8.19 22.34 15.67
C ALA A 215 9.30 22.73 16.66
N THR A 216 10.21 23.60 16.20
CA THR A 216 11.29 24.20 17.02
C THR A 216 10.97 25.64 17.45
N SER A 217 9.88 26.22 16.94
CA SER A 217 9.46 27.59 17.22
C SER A 217 7.97 27.70 17.54
N ARG A 218 7.52 28.92 17.87
CA ARG A 218 6.10 29.25 17.96
C ARG A 218 5.48 29.29 16.57
N ILE A 219 4.16 29.09 16.54
CA ILE A 219 3.40 29.01 15.29
C ILE A 219 2.87 30.40 14.95
N ASP A 220 3.24 30.90 13.78
CA ASP A 220 2.81 32.18 13.24
C ASP A 220 1.64 31.98 12.27
N VAL A 221 0.57 32.76 12.43
CA VAL A 221 -0.55 32.74 11.47
C VAL A 221 -0.21 33.62 10.27
N VAL A 222 -0.29 33.06 9.07
CA VAL A 222 0.03 33.77 7.82
C VAL A 222 -1.21 34.53 7.35
N GLN A 223 -1.17 35.85 7.46
CA GLN A 223 -2.31 36.71 7.08
C GLN A 223 -2.51 36.82 5.56
N ASN A 224 -1.42 36.77 4.79
CA ASN A 224 -1.43 36.87 3.32
C ASN A 224 -1.07 35.54 2.66
N ALA A 225 -1.76 34.47 3.04
CA ALA A 225 -1.54 33.16 2.45
C ALA A 225 -2.21 33.04 1.07
N PRO A 226 -1.65 32.22 0.15
CA PRO A 226 -2.36 31.84 -1.05
C PRO A 226 -3.71 31.19 -0.71
N SER A 227 -4.67 31.32 -1.62
CA SER A 227 -6.01 30.75 -1.44
C SER A 227 -5.91 29.25 -1.14
N PRO A 228 -6.57 28.75 -0.09
CA PRO A 228 -6.51 27.34 0.25
C PRO A 228 -7.10 26.49 -0.88
N PRO A 229 -6.53 25.30 -1.14
CA PRO A 229 -7.09 24.37 -2.10
C PRO A 229 -8.49 23.94 -1.66
N LEU A 230 -9.33 23.60 -2.63
CA LEU A 230 -10.74 23.26 -2.40
C LEU A 230 -10.92 22.12 -1.38
N SER A 231 -9.94 21.22 -1.28
CA SER A 231 -9.96 20.11 -0.32
C SER A 231 -9.85 20.53 1.16
N ILE A 232 -9.46 21.78 1.44
CA ILE A 232 -9.22 22.29 2.80
C ILE A 232 -10.27 23.35 3.20
N ARG A 233 -11.09 23.82 2.26
CA ARG A 233 -12.16 24.79 2.56
C ARG A 233 -13.29 24.08 3.30
N VAL A 234 -13.37 24.29 4.62
CA VAL A 234 -14.48 23.84 5.49
C VAL A 234 -15.32 25.03 5.88
#